data_AF-A0A963ZH60-F1
#
_entry.id   AF-A0A963ZH60-F1
#
_cell.length_a   1.000
_cell.length_b   1.000
_cell.length_c   1.000
_cell.angle_alpha   90.00
_cell.angle_beta   90.00
_cell.angle_gamma   90.00
#
_symmetry.space_group_name_H-M   'P 1'
#
loop_
_entity.id
_entity.type
_entity.pdbx_description
1 polymer ?
#
loop_
_entity_poly.entity_id
_entity_poly.type
_entity_poly.pdbx_seq_one_letter_code
_entity_poly.pdbx_strand_id
1 'polypeptide(L)'
;MKQSFFFVALLSLFVVATDLHAQERDLRAERLVLDDNGSDSTTNIVTIRASPTLLQNVILTIPDPGTGTAEFMLTTGSGGLNSWRLGGNSGTIPGTDFLGTTDSTALQLQVRGGSGTIANSLILNENGSLSQDSAGDERGADAVDLQIARNAVTQVAAGPYGLIGGGEKNGIAPSADHSTIGGGWNNAIRDGADYGTIGGGRDNTIDTNAQYVAISGGQQNTAGAGADYSTISGGRIHDIDSTTLHATIGGGSINLVGSGSHNSTIGGGTGNTIGRGTDHGTIGGGGGNRIDNAARYSTISGGDANRIYANTEYATLTGGLFNYIRSGADYATIGGGRNNEVKPSAAYSMIGGGRSNVIHDSAEYATIGGGRSNNVQADADYSTIGGGWANNIDGQSSVIPGGRGLTLNADRSFGFLANADSNDMTISESDVAIFGNANLWLANNTGTPSQIRFYESNSTTGPFPSTDYYISFEAPPLGDTIEYVLPASKPTQAGEVLKVSSVNGDIVTLTWGTDNTTAGRDGSDIPSAIAAPDDGSDVESRMRKLAAQLGAGEQLREAQMKWIETLDTEMQWLKQQGAVPTSEGIESKENVNVQSAE
;
A
#
# COMPACT_ATOMS: atom_id res chain seq x y z
N MET A 1 -16.73 105.29 74.86
CA MET A 1 -17.07 106.44 75.70
C MET A 1 -18.14 105.98 76.70
N LYS A 2 -17.86 105.97 78.03
CA LYS A 2 -18.79 105.65 79.16
C LYS A 2 -19.36 104.19 79.17
N GLN A 3 -19.20 103.40 80.25
CA GLN A 3 -19.96 103.35 81.53
C GLN A 3 -21.44 102.88 81.33
N SER A 4 -22.09 102.03 82.15
CA SER A 4 -21.80 101.43 83.49
C SER A 4 -22.90 100.42 83.94
N PHE A 5 -22.60 99.47 84.87
CA PHE A 5 -23.47 98.94 85.98
C PHE A 5 -24.77 98.12 85.65
N PHE A 6 -25.41 97.23 86.46
CA PHE A 6 -25.10 96.38 87.67
C PHE A 6 -26.35 95.45 88.02
N PHE A 7 -26.26 94.53 89.02
CA PHE A 7 -27.29 93.66 89.68
C PHE A 7 -27.81 92.38 88.91
N VAL A 8 -27.80 91.09 89.36
CA VAL A 8 -28.15 90.33 90.62
C VAL A 8 -29.55 89.66 90.52
N ALA A 9 -29.90 88.41 90.96
CA ALA A 9 -29.44 87.50 92.05
C ALA A 9 -29.77 85.97 91.86
N LEU A 10 -29.22 85.08 92.74
CA LEU A 10 -29.82 83.93 93.54
C LEU A 10 -30.88 82.93 92.95
N LEU A 11 -31.12 81.69 93.43
CA LEU A 11 -30.74 80.88 94.64
C LEU A 11 -30.84 79.33 94.36
N SER A 12 -30.38 78.49 95.29
CA SER A 12 -30.15 77.02 95.26
C SER A 12 -31.20 76.10 95.95
N LEU A 13 -31.19 74.77 95.69
CA LEU A 13 -31.12 73.68 96.71
C LEU A 13 -30.91 72.23 96.13
N PHE A 14 -30.49 71.29 97.00
CA PHE A 14 -30.24 69.84 96.75
C PHE A 14 -31.48 68.98 97.18
N VAL A 15 -31.57 67.63 97.16
CA VAL A 15 -30.63 66.46 97.15
C VAL A 15 -31.36 65.25 96.47
N VAL A 16 -30.73 64.27 95.79
CA VAL A 16 -30.36 62.87 96.21
C VAL A 16 -29.89 62.11 94.94
N ALA A 17 -28.95 61.16 95.05
CA ALA A 17 -28.59 60.25 93.97
C ALA A 17 -28.41 58.79 94.43
N THR A 18 -28.97 57.84 93.67
CA THR A 18 -28.57 56.43 93.57
C THR A 18 -28.71 56.00 92.11
N ASP A 19 -27.72 55.27 91.62
CA ASP A 19 -27.53 54.75 90.26
C ASP A 19 -28.71 53.91 89.68
N LEU A 20 -28.84 53.65 88.37
CA LEU A 20 -27.78 53.53 87.34
C LEU A 20 -28.23 54.00 85.93
N HIS A 21 -27.64 55.11 85.50
CA HIS A 21 -27.20 55.49 84.13
C HIS A 21 -28.02 55.18 82.86
N ALA A 22 -28.46 56.28 82.21
CA ALA A 22 -27.80 56.70 80.97
C ALA A 22 -26.93 57.93 81.28
N GLN A 23 -25.61 57.76 81.39
CA GLN A 23 -24.69 58.85 81.74
C GLN A 23 -24.20 59.54 80.45
N GLU A 24 -24.91 60.57 79.96
CA GLU A 24 -24.32 61.51 79.01
C GLU A 24 -23.25 62.34 79.73
N ARG A 25 -22.02 61.82 79.75
CA ARG A 25 -20.83 62.58 80.14
C ARG A 25 -20.25 63.24 78.90
N ASP A 26 -20.44 64.55 78.77
CA ASP A 26 -19.73 65.39 77.80
C ASP A 26 -18.22 65.43 78.17
N LEU A 27 -17.50 64.40 77.73
CA LEU A 27 -16.06 64.22 77.98
C LEU A 27 -15.25 65.15 77.07
N ARG A 28 -15.15 66.42 77.45
CA ARG A 28 -14.32 67.44 76.79
C ARG A 28 -12.81 67.29 77.04
N ALA A 29 -12.30 66.07 76.96
CA ALA A 29 -10.88 65.76 77.01
C ALA A 29 -10.56 64.66 75.99
N GLU A 30 -9.48 64.80 75.22
CA GLU A 30 -9.14 64.02 74.02
C GLU A 30 -8.78 62.53 74.24
N ARG A 31 -9.23 61.91 75.33
CA ARG A 31 -8.86 60.52 75.68
C ARG A 31 -9.95 59.81 76.48
N LEU A 32 -10.68 58.93 75.81
CA LEU A 32 -11.24 57.74 76.45
C LEU A 32 -10.13 56.70 76.55
N VAL A 33 -9.83 56.24 77.77
CA VAL A 33 -8.90 55.12 78.02
C VAL A 33 -9.75 53.95 78.50
N LEU A 34 -9.64 52.81 77.80
CA LEU A 34 -10.18 51.54 78.27
C LEU A 34 -9.03 50.76 78.89
N ASP A 35 -9.19 50.41 80.16
CA ASP A 35 -8.27 49.60 80.95
C ASP A 35 -8.73 48.14 80.86
N ASP A 36 -7.88 47.23 80.38
CA ASP A 36 -8.22 45.81 80.28
C ASP A 36 -8.04 45.05 81.60
N ASN A 37 -7.45 45.70 82.63
CA ASN A 37 -7.19 45.14 83.96
C ASN A 37 -6.32 43.87 83.94
N GLY A 38 -5.54 43.67 82.86
CA GLY A 38 -4.56 42.60 82.71
C GLY A 38 -3.47 42.66 83.77
N SER A 39 -3.09 41.50 84.29
CA SER A 39 -2.22 41.34 85.46
C SER A 39 -0.72 41.59 85.21
N ASP A 40 -0.33 42.14 84.05
CA ASP A 40 1.07 42.31 83.63
C ASP A 40 1.69 43.68 84.00
N SER A 41 0.91 44.59 84.59
CA SER A 41 1.31 45.95 85.00
C SER A 41 1.71 46.90 83.87
N THR A 42 1.46 46.55 82.60
CA THR A 42 1.61 47.45 81.46
C THR A 42 0.29 48.08 81.06
N THR A 43 0.23 49.41 80.99
CA THR A 43 -1.00 50.09 80.59
C THR A 43 -1.19 50.02 79.07
N ASN A 44 -2.02 49.09 78.62
CA ASN A 44 -2.48 49.05 77.23
C ASN A 44 -3.48 50.19 76.99
N ILE A 45 -3.08 51.23 76.24
CA ILE A 45 -3.89 52.43 76.02
C ILE A 45 -4.51 52.42 74.62
N VAL A 46 -5.81 52.17 74.53
CA VAL A 46 -6.61 52.59 73.37
C VAL A 46 -6.82 54.11 73.46
N THR A 47 -6.56 54.84 72.37
CA THR A 47 -6.72 56.30 72.31
C THR A 47 -7.69 56.66 71.20
N ILE A 48 -8.87 57.17 71.57
CA ILE A 48 -9.83 57.77 70.63
C ILE A 48 -9.63 59.29 70.63
N ARG A 49 -9.18 59.86 69.50
CA ARG A 49 -9.13 61.32 69.28
C ARG A 49 -10.20 61.74 68.28
N ALA A 50 -11.00 62.74 68.62
CA ALA A 50 -11.80 63.47 67.65
C ALA A 50 -10.91 64.42 66.82
N SER A 51 -11.31 64.68 65.58
CA SER A 51 -10.75 65.81 64.80
C SER A 51 -11.11 67.14 65.49
N PRO A 52 -10.24 68.17 65.49
CA PRO A 52 -10.48 69.45 66.18
C PRO A 52 -11.69 70.25 65.66
N THR A 53 -12.41 69.77 64.64
CA THR A 53 -13.73 70.28 64.27
C THR A 53 -14.61 69.14 63.77
N LEU A 54 -15.70 68.86 64.50
CA LEU A 54 -16.79 68.01 64.05
C LEU A 54 -17.97 68.91 63.66
N LEU A 55 -18.44 68.80 62.41
CA LEU A 55 -19.55 69.62 61.89
C LEU A 55 -20.94 69.05 62.25
N GLN A 56 -20.98 67.85 62.85
CA GLN A 56 -22.17 67.20 63.39
C GLN A 56 -21.75 66.23 64.50
N ASN A 57 -22.69 65.82 65.36
CA ASN A 57 -22.43 64.82 66.39
C ASN A 57 -22.06 63.46 65.76
N VAL A 58 -21.02 62.81 66.29
CA VAL A 58 -20.63 61.45 65.92
C VAL A 58 -20.87 60.55 67.12
N ILE A 59 -21.85 59.64 67.01
CA ILE A 59 -22.16 58.65 68.05
C ILE A 59 -21.45 57.35 67.67
N LEU A 60 -20.54 56.88 68.53
CA LEU A 60 -19.90 55.57 68.40
C LEU A 60 -20.64 54.57 69.30
N THR A 61 -21.63 53.87 68.74
CA THR A 61 -22.37 52.83 69.46
C THR A 61 -21.59 51.52 69.44
N ILE A 62 -21.21 51.02 70.61
CA ILE A 62 -20.72 49.63 70.76
C ILE A 62 -21.95 48.73 70.85
N PRO A 63 -22.17 47.76 69.93
CA PRO A 63 -23.30 46.85 70.03
C PRO A 63 -23.12 45.86 71.19
N ASP A 64 -24.20 45.58 71.92
CA ASP A 64 -24.28 44.41 72.81
C ASP A 64 -24.46 43.15 71.95
N PRO A 65 -23.51 42.19 71.96
CA PRO A 65 -23.57 40.98 71.15
C PRO A 65 -24.49 39.89 71.73
N GLY A 66 -25.02 40.07 72.95
CA GLY A 66 -25.65 38.98 73.70
C GLY A 66 -24.65 37.87 74.02
N THR A 67 -25.05 36.59 73.94
CA THR A 67 -24.22 35.44 74.33
C THR A 67 -23.16 35.03 73.29
N GLY A 68 -22.79 35.92 72.36
CA GLY A 68 -21.71 35.73 71.40
C GLY A 68 -20.44 36.48 71.82
N THR A 69 -19.27 35.91 71.53
CA THR A 69 -17.99 36.61 71.69
C THR A 69 -17.88 37.77 70.71
N ALA A 70 -17.92 39.01 71.20
CA ALA A 70 -17.56 40.18 70.42
C ALA A 70 -16.03 40.28 70.28
N GLU A 71 -15.51 40.00 69.09
CA GLU A 71 -14.15 40.39 68.72
C GLU A 71 -14.12 41.82 68.21
N PHE A 72 -13.13 42.59 68.65
CA PHE A 72 -12.86 43.95 68.16
C PHE A 72 -12.23 43.90 66.76
N MET A 73 -13.05 43.57 65.76
CA MET A 73 -12.66 43.80 64.37
C MET A 73 -12.62 45.30 64.09
N LEU A 74 -11.46 45.82 63.68
CA LEU A 74 -11.36 47.14 63.06
C LEU A 74 -12.19 47.14 61.76
N THR A 75 -13.46 47.50 61.87
CA THR A 75 -14.31 47.67 60.69
C THR A 75 -13.94 48.95 59.95
N THR A 76 -13.93 48.87 58.63
CA THR A 76 -13.70 50.01 57.72
C THR A 76 -12.37 50.75 57.92
N GLY A 77 -11.27 50.00 57.82
CA GLY A 77 -9.99 50.63 57.47
C GLY A 77 -10.16 51.47 56.20
N SER A 78 -9.99 52.79 56.33
CA SER A 78 -9.80 53.73 55.22
C SER A 78 -8.40 53.56 54.60
N GLY A 79 -8.03 52.31 54.31
CA GLY A 79 -7.05 52.06 53.28
C GLY A 79 -7.53 52.78 52.03
N GLY A 80 -6.64 53.54 51.39
CA GLY A 80 -6.98 54.33 50.21
C GLY A 80 -7.52 53.45 49.07
N LEU A 81 -7.77 54.08 47.91
CA LEU A 81 -8.32 53.47 46.68
C LEU A 81 -7.57 52.22 46.14
N ASN A 82 -6.52 51.78 46.82
CA ASN A 82 -5.61 50.70 46.45
C ASN A 82 -5.77 49.46 47.36
N SER A 83 -6.91 49.30 48.06
CA SER A 83 -7.12 48.26 49.08
C SER A 83 -8.27 47.33 48.73
N TRP A 84 -8.04 46.01 48.75
CA TRP A 84 -9.08 45.01 48.50
C TRP A 84 -10.04 44.90 49.69
N ARG A 85 -11.35 44.85 49.40
CA ARG A 85 -12.43 44.76 50.39
C ARG A 85 -13.00 43.35 50.41
N LEU A 86 -13.25 42.81 51.61
CA LEU A 86 -13.84 41.47 51.79
C LEU A 86 -15.25 41.32 51.21
N GLY A 87 -15.97 42.43 50.99
CA GLY A 87 -17.27 42.46 50.30
C GLY A 87 -17.22 42.89 48.83
N GLY A 88 -16.03 42.92 48.21
CA GLY A 88 -15.83 43.38 46.83
C GLY A 88 -15.77 44.89 46.65
N ASN A 89 -15.49 45.31 45.41
CA ASN A 89 -15.45 46.72 44.99
C ASN A 89 -16.86 47.23 44.59
N SER A 90 -16.98 48.39 43.93
CA SER A 90 -18.29 49.01 43.66
C SER A 90 -19.01 48.42 42.44
N GLY A 91 -20.12 47.68 42.64
CA GLY A 91 -21.03 47.27 41.54
C GLY A 91 -21.73 45.91 41.63
N THR A 92 -21.20 44.89 42.34
CA THR A 92 -21.88 43.59 42.52
C THR A 92 -22.71 43.56 43.81
N ILE A 93 -23.52 42.51 43.91
CA ILE A 93 -24.18 42.09 45.14
C ILE A 93 -23.22 41.16 45.91
N PRO A 94 -22.80 41.52 47.14
CA PRO A 94 -21.84 40.70 47.91
C PRO A 94 -22.42 39.35 48.37
N GLY A 95 -21.58 38.30 48.30
CA GLY A 95 -21.75 37.03 48.98
C GLY A 95 -20.74 36.85 50.12
N THR A 96 -20.75 35.71 50.81
CA THR A 96 -19.96 35.50 52.04
C THR A 96 -18.46 35.69 51.86
N ASP A 97 -17.89 35.25 50.73
CA ASP A 97 -16.48 35.43 50.38
C ASP A 97 -16.33 35.55 48.84
N PHE A 98 -15.85 36.67 48.29
CA PHE A 98 -15.44 36.72 46.87
C PHE A 98 -14.34 37.77 46.55
N LEU A 99 -13.57 37.47 45.51
CA LEU A 99 -12.46 38.29 44.98
C LEU A 99 -12.80 38.69 43.54
N GLY A 100 -13.38 39.87 43.32
CA GLY A 100 -13.87 40.29 41.99
C GLY A 100 -14.00 41.80 41.79
N THR A 101 -14.02 42.24 40.53
CA THR A 101 -14.68 43.48 40.10
C THR A 101 -16.18 43.24 40.00
N THR A 102 -16.90 44.32 39.67
CA THR A 102 -18.21 44.56 40.24
C THR A 102 -19.11 45.36 39.30
N ASP A 103 -18.49 46.32 38.63
CA ASP A 103 -18.85 46.93 37.37
C ASP A 103 -18.46 46.03 36.17
N SER A 104 -18.91 46.43 34.98
CA SER A 104 -18.34 46.00 33.70
C SER A 104 -16.94 46.61 33.55
N THR A 105 -15.96 46.03 34.25
CA THR A 105 -14.54 46.37 34.15
C THR A 105 -13.69 45.15 34.50
N ALA A 106 -12.73 44.82 33.63
CA ALA A 106 -11.84 43.67 33.81
C ALA A 106 -11.03 43.74 35.11
N LEU A 107 -10.94 42.61 35.84
CA LEU A 107 -10.13 42.50 37.04
C LEU A 107 -8.68 42.14 36.69
N GLN A 108 -7.73 42.99 37.07
CA GLN A 108 -6.30 42.77 36.90
C GLN A 108 -5.59 42.39 38.22
N LEU A 109 -5.04 41.19 38.28
CA LEU A 109 -4.13 40.75 39.35
C LEU A 109 -2.69 41.10 38.96
N GLN A 110 -2.18 42.25 39.43
CA GLN A 110 -0.85 42.75 39.06
C GLN A 110 0.25 42.31 40.03
N VAL A 111 1.38 41.82 39.51
CA VAL A 111 2.60 41.59 40.29
C VAL A 111 3.55 42.79 40.14
N ARG A 112 4.17 43.23 41.26
CA ARG A 112 5.11 44.38 41.32
C ARG A 112 4.56 45.72 40.79
N GLY A 113 3.23 45.92 40.88
CA GLY A 113 2.59 47.23 40.64
C GLY A 113 2.66 47.74 39.21
N GLY A 114 2.68 46.85 38.21
CA GLY A 114 2.63 47.20 36.78
C GLY A 114 3.87 47.91 36.22
N SER A 115 4.89 48.14 37.05
CA SER A 115 6.09 48.93 36.70
C SER A 115 7.28 48.03 36.35
N GLY A 116 7.37 47.60 35.08
CA GLY A 116 8.59 46.99 34.53
C GLY A 116 8.34 45.97 33.42
N THR A 117 9.41 45.50 32.80
CA THR A 117 9.46 44.59 31.63
C THR A 117 8.91 43.17 31.87
N ILE A 118 8.17 42.94 32.96
CA ILE A 118 7.57 41.65 33.31
C ILE A 118 6.08 41.92 33.54
N ALA A 119 5.29 41.87 32.47
CA ALA A 119 3.84 42.08 32.48
C ALA A 119 3.09 40.86 33.06
N ASN A 120 3.46 40.45 34.27
CA ASN A 120 2.76 39.40 35.03
C ASN A 120 1.49 39.98 35.65
N SER A 121 0.55 40.38 34.79
CA SER A 121 -0.85 40.52 35.14
C SER A 121 -1.58 39.20 34.87
N LEU A 122 -2.63 38.92 35.65
CA LEU A 122 -3.70 38.02 35.22
C LEU A 122 -4.97 38.86 35.10
N ILE A 123 -5.55 38.89 33.90
CA ILE A 123 -6.71 39.71 33.56
C ILE A 123 -7.90 38.79 33.36
N LEU A 124 -8.94 39.02 34.16
CA LEU A 124 -10.26 38.41 34.04
C LEU A 124 -11.17 39.41 33.33
N ASN A 125 -11.49 39.13 32.06
CA ASN A 125 -12.23 40.03 31.19
C ASN A 125 -13.75 39.87 31.33
N GLU A 126 -14.50 40.89 30.94
CA GLU A 126 -15.97 40.93 31.01
C GLU A 126 -16.67 39.90 30.12
N ASN A 127 -16.00 39.47 29.03
CA ASN A 127 -16.49 38.43 28.12
C ASN A 127 -16.15 37.00 28.59
N GLY A 128 -15.82 36.81 29.87
CA GLY A 128 -15.44 35.53 30.46
C GLY A 128 -13.98 35.11 30.20
N SER A 129 -13.24 35.81 29.33
CA SER A 129 -11.90 35.38 28.94
C SER A 129 -10.81 35.67 29.98
N LEU A 130 -9.77 34.83 29.97
CA LEU A 130 -8.57 34.93 30.80
C LEU A 130 -7.36 35.36 29.94
N SER A 131 -6.55 36.32 30.40
CA SER A 131 -5.35 36.74 29.65
C SER A 131 -4.23 37.28 30.53
N GLN A 132 -2.98 37.32 30.03
CA GLN A 132 -1.84 37.89 30.78
C GLN A 132 -1.59 39.39 30.55
N ASP A 133 -1.98 39.92 29.38
CA ASP A 133 -1.85 41.34 29.02
C ASP A 133 -3.08 41.82 28.25
N SER A 134 -3.17 43.12 27.96
CA SER A 134 -4.21 43.71 27.10
C SER A 134 -3.70 44.04 25.69
N ALA A 135 -2.70 43.30 25.18
CA ALA A 135 -2.09 43.54 23.88
C ALA A 135 -2.59 42.55 22.83
N GLY A 136 -2.69 43.03 21.59
CA GLY A 136 -3.23 42.28 20.46
C GLY A 136 -4.71 42.54 20.23
N ASP A 137 -5.35 41.68 19.45
CA ASP A 137 -6.79 41.72 19.22
C ASP A 137 -7.56 41.25 20.47
N GLU A 138 -8.87 41.49 20.50
CA GLU A 138 -9.72 41.03 21.60
C GLU A 138 -9.71 39.49 21.69
N ARG A 139 -9.77 38.96 22.91
CA ARG A 139 -9.89 37.52 23.16
C ARG A 139 -11.35 37.11 22.91
N GLY A 140 -11.56 35.90 22.41
CA GLY A 140 -12.90 35.35 22.19
C GLY A 140 -13.69 35.24 23.50
N ALA A 141 -15.01 35.14 23.39
CA ALA A 141 -15.85 34.86 24.56
C ALA A 141 -15.39 33.57 25.25
N ASP A 142 -15.28 33.59 26.57
CA ASP A 142 -14.82 32.47 27.41
C ASP A 142 -13.44 31.87 27.03
N ALA A 143 -12.61 32.60 26.27
CA ALA A 143 -11.29 32.13 25.81
C ALA A 143 -10.19 32.27 26.88
N VAL A 144 -9.06 31.57 26.70
CA VAL A 144 -7.90 31.59 27.61
C VAL A 144 -6.62 31.85 26.83
N ASP A 145 -5.93 32.97 27.08
CA ASP A 145 -4.67 33.37 26.42
C ASP A 145 -3.53 33.59 27.44
N LEU A 146 -2.76 32.52 27.70
CA LEU A 146 -1.66 32.53 28.68
C LEU A 146 -0.27 32.79 28.06
N GLN A 147 -0.20 33.27 26.81
CA GLN A 147 1.08 33.50 26.14
C GLN A 147 1.82 34.75 26.66
N ILE A 148 3.15 34.67 26.74
CA ILE A 148 4.01 35.66 27.42
C ILE A 148 4.57 36.75 26.49
N ALA A 149 4.51 36.56 25.17
CA ALA A 149 5.00 37.52 24.19
C ALA A 149 4.31 37.37 22.82
N ARG A 150 4.10 38.52 22.14
CA ARG A 150 3.51 38.63 20.81
C ARG A 150 4.20 39.71 19.99
N ASN A 151 4.19 39.60 18.66
CA ASN A 151 4.70 40.61 17.72
C ASN A 151 3.75 40.95 16.56
N ALA A 152 2.56 40.35 16.53
CA ALA A 152 1.43 40.73 15.68
C ALA A 152 0.14 40.75 16.53
N VAL A 153 -0.87 41.51 16.13
CA VAL A 153 -2.11 41.65 16.92
C VAL A 153 -2.94 40.37 16.95
N THR A 154 -2.93 39.61 15.86
CA THR A 154 -3.65 38.33 15.67
C THR A 154 -3.07 37.16 16.48
N GLN A 155 -2.02 37.38 17.27
CA GLN A 155 -1.40 36.39 18.13
C GLN A 155 -2.06 36.44 19.51
N VAL A 156 -3.32 36.01 19.55
CA VAL A 156 -4.21 35.96 20.72
C VAL A 156 -5.15 34.75 20.56
N ALA A 157 -5.87 34.37 21.63
CA ALA A 157 -7.00 33.45 21.53
C ALA A 157 -8.28 34.24 21.15
N ALA A 158 -8.44 34.62 19.88
CA ALA A 158 -9.58 35.43 19.43
C ALA A 158 -10.86 34.59 19.18
N GLY A 159 -10.71 33.30 18.88
CA GLY A 159 -11.83 32.37 18.72
C GLY A 159 -12.59 32.13 20.04
N PRO A 160 -13.94 32.16 20.05
CA PRO A 160 -14.77 31.74 21.17
C PRO A 160 -14.36 30.38 21.74
N TYR A 161 -14.32 30.27 23.08
CA TYR A 161 -13.87 29.07 23.81
C TYR A 161 -12.43 28.62 23.48
N GLY A 162 -11.63 29.46 22.81
CA GLY A 162 -10.28 29.12 22.38
C GLY A 162 -9.27 29.09 23.54
N LEU A 163 -8.33 28.14 23.50
CA LEU A 163 -7.27 28.00 24.51
C LEU A 163 -5.88 28.16 23.89
N ILE A 164 -5.10 29.15 24.35
CA ILE A 164 -3.65 29.22 24.19
C ILE A 164 -3.02 29.00 25.57
N GLY A 165 -2.47 27.80 25.78
CA GLY A 165 -1.91 27.37 27.08
C GLY A 165 -0.62 28.06 27.49
N GLY A 166 0.05 28.77 26.56
CA GLY A 166 1.25 29.56 26.86
C GLY A 166 2.15 29.77 25.64
N GLY A 167 3.45 29.95 25.89
CA GLY A 167 4.45 30.17 24.86
C GLY A 167 4.45 31.58 24.29
N GLU A 168 4.82 31.74 23.02
CA GLU A 168 4.90 33.03 22.33
C GLU A 168 4.28 32.97 20.94
N LYS A 169 3.71 34.08 20.49
CA LYS A 169 3.29 34.33 19.10
C LYS A 169 2.21 33.37 18.56
N ASN A 170 1.47 32.71 19.45
CA ASN A 170 0.43 31.76 19.06
C ASN A 170 -0.88 32.51 18.76
N GLY A 171 -1.64 32.08 17.76
CA GLY A 171 -2.89 32.75 17.35
C GLY A 171 -4.01 31.77 17.00
N ILE A 172 -5.18 32.00 17.58
CA ILE A 172 -6.44 31.34 17.20
C ILE A 172 -7.35 32.44 16.66
N ALA A 173 -7.75 32.34 15.40
CA ALA A 173 -8.49 33.38 14.70
C ALA A 173 -9.95 33.54 15.21
N PRO A 174 -10.60 34.70 14.98
CA PRO A 174 -11.92 35.01 15.54
C PRO A 174 -13.04 34.02 15.19
N SER A 175 -12.95 33.32 14.05
CA SER A 175 -13.93 32.31 13.64
C SER A 175 -13.37 30.88 13.70
N ALA A 176 -12.57 30.55 14.71
CA ALA A 176 -12.04 29.20 14.95
C ALA A 176 -12.50 28.69 16.33
N ASP A 177 -13.79 28.39 16.45
CA ASP A 177 -14.46 28.09 17.72
C ASP A 177 -13.86 26.84 18.40
N HIS A 178 -13.82 26.84 19.74
CA HIS A 178 -13.36 25.71 20.58
C HIS A 178 -11.93 25.19 20.28
N SER A 179 -11.12 25.97 19.56
CA SER A 179 -9.78 25.55 19.14
C SER A 179 -8.75 25.61 20.27
N THR A 180 -7.72 24.78 20.22
CA THR A 180 -6.68 24.70 21.27
C THR A 180 -5.27 24.73 20.69
N ILE A 181 -4.43 25.62 21.21
CA ILE A 181 -2.97 25.59 21.07
C ILE A 181 -2.36 25.37 22.47
N GLY A 182 -1.77 24.20 22.70
CA GLY A 182 -1.18 23.86 24.01
C GLY A 182 -0.04 24.80 24.44
N GLY A 183 0.65 25.42 23.47
CA GLY A 183 1.67 26.44 23.68
C GLY A 183 2.69 26.44 22.54
N GLY A 184 3.97 26.71 22.86
CA GLY A 184 5.05 26.70 21.87
C GLY A 184 5.25 28.06 21.18
N TRP A 185 5.76 28.06 19.96
CA TRP A 185 6.16 29.28 19.24
C TRP A 185 5.52 29.41 17.86
N ASN A 186 4.79 30.50 17.63
CA ASN A 186 4.24 30.87 16.32
C ASN A 186 3.33 29.80 15.68
N ASN A 187 2.51 29.12 16.49
CA ASN A 187 1.48 28.21 15.99
C ASN A 187 0.18 28.98 15.68
N ALA A 188 -0.54 28.58 14.63
CA ALA A 188 -1.72 29.30 14.15
C ALA A 188 -2.90 28.37 13.82
N ILE A 189 -4.10 28.76 14.24
CA ILE A 189 -5.38 28.16 13.82
C ILE A 189 -6.20 29.28 13.18
N ARG A 190 -6.57 29.12 11.90
CA ARG A 190 -7.15 30.18 11.05
C ARG A 190 -8.67 30.15 11.00
N ASP A 191 -9.30 31.20 10.44
CA ASP A 191 -10.75 31.34 10.41
C ASP A 191 -11.46 30.16 9.72
N GLY A 192 -12.54 29.67 10.33
CA GLY A 192 -13.31 28.48 9.95
C GLY A 192 -12.71 27.15 10.41
N ALA A 193 -11.54 27.13 11.04
CA ALA A 193 -10.90 25.89 11.51
C ALA A 193 -11.38 25.45 12.90
N ASP A 194 -12.71 25.34 13.06
CA ASP A 194 -13.36 25.01 14.33
C ASP A 194 -12.88 23.66 14.89
N TYR A 195 -12.78 23.57 16.22
CA TYR A 195 -12.26 22.41 16.96
C TYR A 195 -10.82 22.01 16.58
N GLY A 196 -10.06 22.90 15.92
CA GLY A 196 -8.66 22.67 15.60
C GLY A 196 -7.80 22.52 16.85
N THR A 197 -6.91 21.53 16.87
CA THR A 197 -6.00 21.29 18.00
C THR A 197 -4.54 21.24 17.54
N ILE A 198 -3.71 22.14 18.07
CA ILE A 198 -2.26 22.10 17.98
C ILE A 198 -1.69 21.83 19.38
N GLY A 199 -1.13 20.65 19.62
CA GLY A 199 -0.57 20.29 20.94
C GLY A 199 0.59 21.20 21.39
N GLY A 200 1.27 21.83 20.45
CA GLY A 200 2.29 22.85 20.68
C GLY A 200 3.35 22.83 19.59
N GLY A 201 4.62 22.97 19.96
CA GLY A 201 5.74 22.95 19.01
C GLY A 201 5.98 24.31 18.35
N ARG A 202 6.39 24.31 17.08
CA ARG A 202 6.86 25.52 16.38
C ARG A 202 6.29 25.65 14.97
N ASP A 203 5.81 26.84 14.61
CA ASP A 203 5.40 27.18 13.23
C ASP A 203 4.32 26.23 12.64
N ASN A 204 3.52 25.56 13.47
CA ASN A 204 2.45 24.67 13.00
C ASN A 204 1.18 25.48 12.67
N THR A 205 0.48 25.14 11.58
CA THR A 205 -0.71 25.84 11.08
C THR A 205 -1.85 24.85 10.78
N ILE A 206 -3.04 25.17 11.29
CA ILE A 206 -4.31 24.66 10.77
C ILE A 206 -4.95 25.83 10.01
N ASP A 207 -5.08 25.69 8.68
CA ASP A 207 -5.47 26.78 7.78
C ASP A 207 -6.99 26.91 7.63
N THR A 208 -7.44 27.93 6.89
CA THR A 208 -8.84 28.38 6.94
C THR A 208 -9.86 27.30 6.56
N ASN A 209 -10.98 27.23 7.28
CA ASN A 209 -12.06 26.26 7.07
C ASN A 209 -11.62 24.78 7.20
N ALA A 210 -10.53 24.46 7.91
CA ALA A 210 -10.09 23.08 8.14
C ALA A 210 -10.55 22.58 9.52
N GLN A 211 -11.77 22.05 9.59
CA GLN A 211 -12.45 21.71 10.86
C GLN A 211 -11.95 20.38 11.45
N TYR A 212 -12.00 20.25 12.78
CA TYR A 212 -11.66 19.04 13.53
C TYR A 212 -10.23 18.48 13.28
N VAL A 213 -9.29 19.32 12.84
CA VAL A 213 -7.92 18.92 12.57
C VAL A 213 -7.11 18.76 13.86
N ALA A 214 -6.29 17.70 13.93
CA ALA A 214 -5.37 17.45 15.05
C ALA A 214 -3.90 17.45 14.59
N ILE A 215 -3.12 18.42 15.06
CA ILE A 215 -1.65 18.44 14.94
C ILE A 215 -1.05 18.25 16.34
N SER A 216 -0.49 17.08 16.66
CA SER A 216 0.00 16.81 18.03
C SER A 216 1.20 17.68 18.44
N GLY A 217 1.89 18.28 17.47
CA GLY A 217 2.99 19.23 17.69
C GLY A 217 4.02 19.16 16.55
N GLY A 218 5.30 19.29 16.90
CA GLY A 218 6.40 19.24 15.92
C GLY A 218 6.78 20.61 15.37
N GLN A 219 7.36 20.65 14.17
CA GLN A 219 7.80 21.89 13.52
C GLN A 219 7.27 22.03 12.09
N GLN A 220 6.67 23.16 11.75
CA GLN A 220 6.21 23.48 10.38
C GLN A 220 5.18 22.46 9.83
N ASN A 221 4.36 21.95 10.76
CA ASN A 221 3.09 21.24 10.61
C ASN A 221 2.05 22.01 9.79
N THR A 222 1.55 21.59 8.62
CA THR A 222 0.44 22.29 7.94
C THR A 222 -0.70 21.34 7.58
N ALA A 223 -1.92 21.69 7.99
CA ALA A 223 -3.15 21.22 7.38
C ALA A 223 -3.78 22.41 6.64
N GLY A 224 -3.87 22.30 5.31
CA GLY A 224 -4.34 23.34 4.41
C GLY A 224 -5.85 23.57 4.48
N ALA A 225 -6.31 24.60 3.75
CA ALA A 225 -7.69 25.05 3.83
C ALA A 225 -8.70 23.95 3.43
N GLY A 226 -9.70 23.67 4.27
CA GLY A 226 -10.66 22.59 4.03
C GLY A 226 -10.11 21.17 4.16
N ALA A 227 -9.07 20.96 4.99
CA ALA A 227 -8.49 19.64 5.26
C ALA A 227 -9.19 18.89 6.41
N ASP A 228 -10.53 18.91 6.45
CA ASP A 228 -11.30 18.52 7.63
C ASP A 228 -11.03 17.09 8.13
N TYR A 229 -11.11 16.90 9.45
CA TYR A 229 -10.85 15.63 10.16
C TYR A 229 -9.43 15.05 9.95
N SER A 230 -8.50 15.82 9.38
CA SER A 230 -7.15 15.34 9.12
C SER A 230 -6.26 15.36 10.37
N THR A 231 -5.29 14.45 10.43
CA THR A 231 -4.40 14.28 11.58
C THR A 231 -2.93 14.28 11.18
N ILE A 232 -2.11 15.06 11.89
CA ILE A 232 -0.65 15.02 11.83
C ILE A 232 -0.12 14.73 13.24
N SER A 233 0.40 13.53 13.48
CA SER A 233 0.81 13.08 14.83
C SER A 233 2.10 13.73 15.38
N GLY A 234 2.65 14.73 14.68
CA GLY A 234 3.91 15.40 14.97
C GLY A 234 4.90 15.26 13.81
N GLY A 235 6.19 15.50 14.06
CA GLY A 235 7.23 15.47 13.02
C GLY A 235 7.60 16.86 12.50
N ARG A 236 8.13 16.94 11.26
CA ARG A 236 8.66 18.19 10.70
C ARG A 236 8.36 18.38 9.21
N ILE A 237 7.76 19.51 8.83
CA ILE A 237 7.34 19.82 7.45
C ILE A 237 6.45 18.69 6.93
N HIS A 238 5.28 18.56 7.55
CA HIS A 238 4.18 17.77 7.00
C HIS A 238 3.14 18.69 6.39
N ASP A 239 2.58 18.29 5.26
CA ASP A 239 1.62 19.08 4.52
C ASP A 239 0.46 18.17 4.11
N ILE A 240 -0.74 18.50 4.58
CA ILE A 240 -2.00 17.96 4.08
C ILE A 240 -2.63 19.12 3.32
N ASP A 241 -2.49 19.10 2.00
CA ASP A 241 -2.88 20.18 1.10
C ASP A 241 -4.41 20.40 1.14
N SER A 242 -4.83 21.57 0.67
CA SER A 242 -6.20 22.06 0.59
C SER A 242 -7.24 21.03 0.09
N THR A 243 -8.46 21.15 0.60
CA THR A 243 -9.63 20.31 0.27
C THR A 243 -9.39 18.80 0.42
N THR A 244 -8.59 18.38 1.41
CA THR A 244 -8.21 16.97 1.63
C THR A 244 -8.79 16.46 2.94
N LEU A 245 -9.93 15.77 2.87
CA LEU A 245 -10.64 15.31 4.06
C LEU A 245 -10.10 13.96 4.57
N HIS A 246 -10.08 13.79 5.90
CA HIS A 246 -9.72 12.55 6.61
C HIS A 246 -8.30 12.03 6.30
N ALA A 247 -7.36 12.89 5.93
CA ALA A 247 -5.99 12.47 5.65
C ALA A 247 -5.18 12.29 6.95
N THR A 248 -4.26 11.32 6.96
CA THR A 248 -3.41 11.03 8.13
C THR A 248 -1.93 11.04 7.76
N ILE A 249 -1.12 11.78 8.52
CA ILE A 249 0.34 11.68 8.52
C ILE A 249 0.81 11.28 9.93
N GLY A 250 1.29 10.05 10.07
CA GLY A 250 1.76 9.50 11.36
C GLY A 250 3.06 10.12 11.90
N GLY A 251 3.72 10.97 11.10
CA GLY A 251 4.87 11.80 11.50
C GLY A 251 6.08 11.63 10.57
N GLY A 252 7.28 11.81 11.13
CA GLY A 252 8.54 11.74 10.39
C GLY A 252 9.03 13.12 9.92
N SER A 253 9.40 13.27 8.64
CA SER A 253 9.64 14.61 8.07
C SER A 253 9.40 14.72 6.55
N ILE A 254 8.98 15.88 6.06
CA ILE A 254 8.79 16.14 4.62
C ILE A 254 7.83 15.12 3.98
N ASN A 255 6.62 14.97 4.54
CA ASN A 255 5.58 14.10 3.97
C ASN A 255 4.40 14.94 3.51
N LEU A 256 3.87 14.66 2.32
CA LEU A 256 2.82 15.43 1.65
C LEU A 256 1.64 14.54 1.23
N VAL A 257 0.42 14.94 1.59
CA VAL A 257 -0.82 14.46 0.97
C VAL A 257 -1.41 15.61 0.15
N GLY A 258 -1.43 15.48 -1.18
CA GLY A 258 -1.83 16.54 -2.10
C GLY A 258 -3.35 16.74 -2.19
N SER A 259 -3.78 17.91 -2.70
CA SER A 259 -5.18 18.37 -2.62
C SER A 259 -6.20 17.36 -3.12
N GLY A 260 -7.30 17.18 -2.39
CA GLY A 260 -8.43 16.36 -2.82
C GLY A 260 -8.14 14.86 -2.84
N SER A 261 -7.21 14.40 -2.01
CA SER A 261 -6.84 12.98 -1.85
C SER A 261 -7.41 12.42 -0.56
N HIS A 262 -8.73 12.19 -0.58
CA HIS A 262 -9.52 11.90 0.61
C HIS A 262 -9.16 10.53 1.20
N ASN A 263 -9.23 10.41 2.52
CA ASN A 263 -8.94 9.17 3.26
C ASN A 263 -7.51 8.62 3.03
N SER A 264 -6.57 9.45 2.57
CA SER A 264 -5.20 9.05 2.29
C SER A 264 -4.33 9.00 3.55
N THR A 265 -3.43 8.01 3.62
CA THR A 265 -2.58 7.78 4.80
C THR A 265 -1.10 7.70 4.43
N ILE A 266 -0.27 8.49 5.11
CA ILE A 266 1.18 8.29 5.18
C ILE A 266 1.54 7.88 6.61
N GLY A 267 1.91 6.62 6.83
CA GLY A 267 2.23 6.09 8.17
C GLY A 267 3.44 6.76 8.83
N GLY A 268 4.35 7.35 8.04
CA GLY A 268 5.45 8.18 8.51
C GLY A 268 6.61 8.23 7.50
N GLY A 269 7.84 8.20 8.00
CA GLY A 269 9.05 8.15 7.15
C GLY A 269 9.53 9.53 6.70
N THR A 270 10.24 9.61 5.57
CA THR A 270 10.79 10.87 5.06
C THR A 270 10.65 11.03 3.55
N GLY A 271 10.14 12.18 3.10
CA GLY A 271 10.03 12.50 1.67
C GLY A 271 8.89 11.79 0.95
N ASN A 272 7.91 11.23 1.67
CA ASN A 272 6.82 10.46 1.07
C ASN A 272 5.73 11.39 0.53
N THR A 273 5.15 11.07 -0.63
CA THR A 273 4.15 11.93 -1.29
C THR A 273 2.99 11.11 -1.84
N ILE A 274 1.77 11.49 -1.46
CA ILE A 274 0.54 11.11 -2.16
C ILE A 274 0.13 12.33 -3.00
N GLY A 275 -0.06 12.12 -4.30
CA GLY A 275 -0.39 13.17 -5.28
C GLY A 275 -1.79 13.76 -5.09
N ARG A 276 -2.19 14.63 -6.01
CA ARG A 276 -3.50 15.32 -5.98
C ARG A 276 -4.60 14.44 -6.58
N GLY A 277 -5.79 14.44 -5.99
CA GLY A 277 -6.93 13.63 -6.47
C GLY A 277 -6.74 12.11 -6.29
N THR A 278 -5.88 11.71 -5.37
CA THR A 278 -5.41 10.32 -5.16
C THR A 278 -6.13 9.71 -3.95
N ASP A 279 -7.46 9.67 -4.02
CA ASP A 279 -8.32 9.11 -2.97
C ASP A 279 -7.89 7.71 -2.52
N HIS A 280 -7.91 7.47 -1.22
CA HIS A 280 -7.53 6.21 -0.56
C HIS A 280 -6.07 5.78 -0.83
N GLY A 281 -5.21 6.68 -1.32
CA GLY A 281 -3.77 6.41 -1.43
C GLY A 281 -3.15 6.06 -0.07
N THR A 282 -2.31 5.02 -0.02
CA THR A 282 -1.66 4.58 1.22
C THR A 282 -0.15 4.44 1.03
N ILE A 283 0.64 5.15 1.85
CA ILE A 283 2.09 4.93 1.98
C ILE A 283 2.40 4.51 3.42
N GLY A 284 2.80 3.26 3.63
CA GLY A 284 3.07 2.75 4.99
C GLY A 284 4.24 3.45 5.70
N GLY A 285 5.20 3.97 4.94
CA GLY A 285 6.33 4.76 5.45
C GLY A 285 7.53 4.71 4.49
N GLY A 286 8.74 4.68 5.05
CA GLY A 286 9.98 4.58 4.27
C GLY A 286 10.51 5.92 3.77
N GLY A 287 11.34 5.89 2.73
CA GLY A 287 12.01 7.07 2.15
C GLY A 287 11.54 7.37 0.73
N GLY A 288 11.21 8.62 0.42
CA GLY A 288 11.02 9.09 -0.96
C GLY A 288 9.95 8.36 -1.79
N ASN A 289 9.01 7.64 -1.15
CA ASN A 289 7.99 6.86 -1.86
C ASN A 289 6.89 7.78 -2.36
N ARG A 290 6.39 7.52 -3.58
CA ARG A 290 5.47 8.44 -4.26
C ARG A 290 4.33 7.74 -4.99
N ILE A 291 3.10 8.05 -4.60
CA ILE A 291 1.92 7.78 -5.41
C ILE A 291 1.57 9.09 -6.11
N ASP A 292 1.55 9.11 -7.44
CA ASP A 292 1.26 10.33 -8.21
C ASP A 292 -0.24 10.69 -8.24
N ASN A 293 -0.57 11.78 -8.92
CA ASN A 293 -1.92 12.33 -9.05
C ASN A 293 -2.90 11.33 -9.68
N ALA A 294 -4.14 11.32 -9.19
CA ALA A 294 -5.24 10.46 -9.68
C ALA A 294 -4.96 8.94 -9.67
N ALA A 295 -3.93 8.47 -8.96
CA ALA A 295 -3.60 7.05 -8.83
C ALA A 295 -4.41 6.39 -7.67
N ARG A 296 -5.74 6.48 -7.76
CA ARG A 296 -6.70 6.17 -6.67
C ARG A 296 -6.57 4.72 -6.19
N TYR A 297 -6.85 4.49 -4.90
CA TYR A 297 -6.74 3.19 -4.21
C TYR A 297 -5.36 2.51 -4.25
N SER A 298 -4.32 3.19 -4.74
CA SER A 298 -2.99 2.62 -4.83
C SER A 298 -2.26 2.57 -3.49
N THR A 299 -1.39 1.58 -3.31
CA THR A 299 -0.66 1.35 -2.05
C THR A 299 0.84 1.17 -2.29
N ILE A 300 1.65 1.87 -1.49
CA ILE A 300 3.09 1.58 -1.31
C ILE A 300 3.33 1.23 0.15
N SER A 301 3.56 -0.05 0.49
CA SER A 301 3.68 -0.45 1.90
C SER A 301 4.94 0.12 2.59
N GLY A 302 5.96 0.52 1.82
CA GLY A 302 7.15 1.21 2.33
C GLY A 302 8.34 1.11 1.38
N GLY A 303 9.55 0.95 1.92
CA GLY A 303 10.79 0.88 1.14
C GLY A 303 11.41 2.25 0.86
N ASP A 304 12.24 2.34 -0.17
CA ASP A 304 12.93 3.57 -0.58
C ASP A 304 12.74 3.86 -2.08
N ALA A 305 12.37 5.10 -2.41
CA ALA A 305 12.22 5.62 -3.77
C ALA A 305 11.33 4.79 -4.72
N ASN A 306 10.28 4.14 -4.19
CA ASN A 306 9.29 3.42 -4.99
C ASN A 306 8.21 4.39 -5.51
N ARG A 307 7.69 4.18 -6.73
CA ARG A 307 6.72 5.10 -7.33
C ARG A 307 5.63 4.44 -8.18
N ILE A 308 4.38 4.82 -7.89
CA ILE A 308 3.21 4.58 -8.74
C ILE A 308 2.92 5.89 -9.47
N TYR A 309 2.83 5.84 -10.80
CA TYR A 309 2.65 7.02 -11.65
C TYR A 309 1.18 7.47 -11.76
N ALA A 310 0.96 8.62 -12.40
CA ALA A 310 -0.34 9.26 -12.47
C ALA A 310 -1.34 8.47 -13.34
N ASN A 311 -2.62 8.49 -12.94
CA ASN A 311 -3.70 7.71 -13.57
C ASN A 311 -3.35 6.21 -13.62
N THR A 312 -3.00 5.65 -12.46
CA THR A 312 -2.83 4.21 -12.25
C THR A 312 -3.64 3.82 -11.01
N GLU A 313 -4.76 3.15 -11.21
CA GLU A 313 -5.70 2.82 -10.12
C GLU A 313 -5.46 1.40 -9.58
N TYR A 314 -5.71 1.21 -8.29
CA TYR A 314 -5.58 -0.08 -7.57
C TYR A 314 -4.19 -0.74 -7.63
N ALA A 315 -3.13 0.01 -7.97
CA ALA A 315 -1.78 -0.52 -8.08
C ALA A 315 -1.11 -0.74 -6.72
N THR A 316 -0.29 -1.79 -6.60
CA THR A 316 0.35 -2.18 -5.33
C THR A 316 1.87 -2.34 -5.45
N LEU A 317 2.61 -1.62 -4.61
CA LEU A 317 4.05 -1.81 -4.38
C LEU A 317 4.29 -2.22 -2.92
N THR A 318 4.63 -3.48 -2.66
CA THR A 318 4.84 -3.95 -1.28
C THR A 318 6.14 -3.42 -0.65
N GLY A 319 7.00 -2.77 -1.45
CA GLY A 319 8.17 -2.02 -0.99
C GLY A 319 9.41 -2.26 -1.85
N GLY A 320 10.57 -2.35 -1.22
CA GLY A 320 11.86 -2.51 -1.91
C GLY A 320 12.54 -1.18 -2.25
N LEU A 321 13.35 -1.17 -3.31
CA LEU A 321 14.15 0.00 -3.73
C LEU A 321 13.98 0.29 -5.24
N PHE A 322 13.55 1.50 -5.59
CA PHE A 322 13.36 1.94 -6.99
C PHE A 322 12.42 1.03 -7.81
N ASN A 323 11.30 0.58 -7.25
CA ASN A 323 10.27 -0.15 -8.02
C ASN A 323 9.22 0.83 -8.60
N TYR A 324 8.78 0.57 -9.83
CA TYR A 324 7.96 1.52 -10.61
C TYR A 324 6.74 0.84 -11.25
N ILE A 325 5.55 1.41 -11.05
CA ILE A 325 4.36 1.08 -11.86
C ILE A 325 3.96 2.34 -12.62
N ARG A 326 3.95 2.26 -13.95
CA ARG A 326 3.71 3.40 -14.85
C ARG A 326 2.21 3.70 -15.05
N SER A 327 1.92 4.81 -15.72
CA SER A 327 0.57 5.32 -15.99
C SER A 327 -0.28 4.32 -16.78
N GLY A 328 -1.53 4.08 -16.35
CA GLY A 328 -2.48 3.18 -17.02
C GLY A 328 -2.22 1.69 -16.80
N ALA A 329 -1.21 1.29 -16.03
CA ALA A 329 -1.01 -0.09 -15.60
C ALA A 329 -1.89 -0.41 -14.38
N ASP A 330 -3.21 -0.28 -14.56
CA ASP A 330 -4.19 -0.45 -13.49
C ASP A 330 -4.18 -1.87 -12.92
N TYR A 331 -4.44 -2.01 -11.62
CA TYR A 331 -4.34 -3.26 -10.86
C TYR A 331 -2.95 -3.93 -10.85
N ALA A 332 -1.92 -3.33 -11.46
CA ALA A 332 -0.59 -3.93 -11.50
C ALA A 332 0.04 -4.02 -10.10
N THR A 333 0.85 -5.05 -9.89
CA THR A 333 1.49 -5.32 -8.58
C THR A 333 2.97 -5.62 -8.73
N ILE A 334 3.81 -5.01 -7.88
CA ILE A 334 5.19 -5.43 -7.67
C ILE A 334 5.38 -5.83 -6.20
N GLY A 335 5.66 -7.11 -5.97
CA GLY A 335 5.85 -7.72 -4.65
C GLY A 335 7.05 -7.19 -3.85
N GLY A 336 7.96 -6.48 -4.53
CA GLY A 336 9.10 -5.78 -3.93
C GLY A 336 10.37 -5.96 -4.76
N GLY A 337 11.52 -6.08 -4.09
CA GLY A 337 12.82 -6.25 -4.75
C GLY A 337 13.47 -4.92 -5.13
N ARG A 338 14.25 -4.89 -6.22
CA ARG A 338 14.98 -3.68 -6.66
C ARG A 338 14.87 -3.44 -8.16
N ASN A 339 14.55 -2.21 -8.55
CA ASN A 339 14.55 -1.76 -9.94
C ASN A 339 13.59 -2.57 -10.84
N ASN A 340 12.48 -3.07 -10.29
CA ASN A 340 11.46 -3.75 -11.09
C ASN A 340 10.48 -2.71 -11.65
N GLU A 341 10.01 -2.90 -12.89
CA GLU A 341 9.20 -1.90 -13.59
C GLU A 341 8.06 -2.53 -14.38
N VAL A 342 6.83 -2.07 -14.12
CA VAL A 342 5.67 -2.29 -15.00
C VAL A 342 5.49 -1.02 -15.84
N LYS A 343 5.56 -1.16 -17.16
CA LYS A 343 5.44 -0.08 -18.16
C LYS A 343 3.97 0.33 -18.40
N PRO A 344 3.72 1.46 -19.10
CA PRO A 344 2.37 1.97 -19.34
C PRO A 344 1.39 0.93 -19.90
N SER A 345 0.11 1.06 -19.55
CA SER A 345 -0.99 0.22 -20.07
C SER A 345 -0.89 -1.30 -19.86
N ALA A 346 0.13 -1.82 -19.16
CA ALA A 346 0.22 -3.24 -18.80
C ALA A 346 -0.68 -3.58 -17.60
N ALA A 347 -2.00 -3.49 -17.80
CA ALA A 347 -3.01 -3.70 -16.77
C ALA A 347 -3.00 -5.15 -16.24
N TYR A 348 -3.42 -5.32 -14.98
CA TYR A 348 -3.47 -6.61 -14.27
C TYR A 348 -2.13 -7.39 -14.18
N SER A 349 -1.01 -6.76 -14.51
CA SER A 349 0.30 -7.42 -14.55
C SER A 349 0.96 -7.56 -13.17
N MET A 350 1.82 -8.56 -13.02
CA MET A 350 2.39 -8.96 -11.73
C MET A 350 3.89 -9.20 -11.82
N ILE A 351 4.69 -8.48 -11.04
CA ILE A 351 6.10 -8.81 -10.78
C ILE A 351 6.24 -9.25 -9.32
N GLY A 352 6.41 -10.55 -9.05
CA GLY A 352 6.52 -11.09 -7.69
C GLY A 352 7.70 -10.54 -6.89
N GLY A 353 8.75 -10.07 -7.59
CA GLY A 353 9.87 -9.33 -7.00
C GLY A 353 11.15 -9.51 -7.80
N GLY A 354 12.27 -9.67 -7.09
CA GLY A 354 13.59 -9.90 -7.72
C GLY A 354 14.31 -8.60 -8.08
N ARG A 355 15.10 -8.61 -9.17
CA ARG A 355 15.91 -7.44 -9.57
C ARG A 355 15.85 -7.16 -11.07
N SER A 356 15.54 -5.92 -11.44
CA SER A 356 15.59 -5.45 -12.83
C SER A 356 14.68 -6.23 -13.78
N ASN A 357 13.55 -6.75 -13.29
CA ASN A 357 12.53 -7.38 -14.12
C ASN A 357 11.59 -6.32 -14.70
N VAL A 358 11.16 -6.49 -15.95
CA VAL A 358 10.32 -5.51 -16.67
C VAL A 358 9.14 -6.18 -17.34
N ILE A 359 7.95 -5.63 -17.17
CA ILE A 359 6.79 -5.91 -18.02
C ILE A 359 6.57 -4.67 -18.88
N HIS A 360 6.62 -4.83 -20.19
CA HIS A 360 6.61 -3.75 -21.17
C HIS A 360 5.20 -3.26 -21.52
N ASP A 361 5.16 -2.17 -22.30
CA ASP A 361 3.96 -1.41 -22.63
C ASP A 361 2.85 -2.31 -23.20
N SER A 362 1.61 -2.13 -22.71
CA SER A 362 0.42 -2.89 -23.15
C SER A 362 0.50 -4.42 -23.01
N ALA A 363 1.42 -5.00 -22.23
CA ALA A 363 1.45 -6.44 -21.96
C ALA A 363 0.45 -6.80 -20.84
N GLU A 364 -0.83 -6.87 -21.16
CA GLU A 364 -1.90 -7.10 -20.19
C GLU A 364 -1.87 -8.52 -19.61
N TYR A 365 -2.21 -8.65 -18.32
CA TYR A 365 -2.19 -9.92 -17.56
C TYR A 365 -0.82 -10.62 -17.49
N ALA A 366 0.26 -9.99 -17.97
CA ALA A 366 1.60 -10.56 -17.95
C ALA A 366 2.12 -10.78 -16.52
N THR A 367 2.87 -11.87 -16.31
CA THR A 367 3.42 -12.22 -14.99
C THR A 367 4.92 -12.51 -15.05
N ILE A 368 5.69 -11.91 -14.14
CA ILE A 368 7.06 -12.31 -13.82
C ILE A 368 7.12 -12.72 -12.35
N GLY A 369 7.22 -14.02 -12.06
CA GLY A 369 7.27 -14.54 -10.67
C GLY A 369 8.46 -14.00 -9.86
N GLY A 370 9.56 -13.67 -10.53
CA GLY A 370 10.69 -12.96 -9.93
C GLY A 370 11.98 -13.17 -10.72
N GLY A 371 13.08 -13.44 -10.01
CA GLY A 371 14.39 -13.64 -10.63
C GLY A 371 15.10 -12.33 -10.97
N ARG A 372 15.88 -12.31 -12.05
CA ARG A 372 16.68 -11.15 -12.46
C ARG A 372 16.61 -10.88 -13.95
N SER A 373 16.47 -9.61 -14.35
CA SER A 373 16.57 -9.16 -15.75
C SER A 373 15.65 -9.91 -16.72
N ASN A 374 14.52 -10.41 -16.23
CA ASN A 374 13.50 -11.05 -17.06
C ASN A 374 12.57 -9.98 -17.66
N ASN A 375 12.16 -10.15 -18.91
CA ASN A 375 11.34 -9.17 -19.63
C ASN A 375 10.16 -9.85 -20.33
N VAL A 376 8.95 -9.34 -20.12
CA VAL A 376 7.83 -9.58 -21.04
C VAL A 376 7.70 -8.31 -21.88
N GLN A 377 7.82 -8.43 -23.20
CA GLN A 377 7.87 -7.32 -24.16
C GLN A 377 6.47 -6.78 -24.46
N ALA A 378 6.42 -5.72 -25.28
CA ALA A 378 5.19 -4.99 -25.53
C ALA A 378 4.14 -5.85 -26.24
N ASP A 379 2.86 -5.61 -25.93
CA ASP A 379 1.70 -6.33 -26.48
C ASP A 379 1.71 -7.87 -26.25
N ALA A 380 2.64 -8.42 -25.45
CA ALA A 380 2.81 -9.86 -25.21
C ALA A 380 1.83 -10.42 -24.15
N ASP A 381 0.53 -10.18 -24.35
CA ASP A 381 -0.56 -10.47 -23.40
C ASP A 381 -0.56 -11.90 -22.86
N TYR A 382 -1.03 -12.06 -21.62
CA TYR A 382 -1.16 -13.34 -20.90
C TYR A 382 0.15 -14.13 -20.70
N SER A 383 1.30 -13.56 -21.04
CA SER A 383 2.59 -14.24 -20.97
C SER A 383 3.14 -14.36 -19.55
N THR A 384 3.84 -15.46 -19.26
CA THR A 384 4.36 -15.74 -17.91
C THR A 384 5.82 -16.15 -17.90
N ILE A 385 6.67 -15.42 -17.17
CA ILE A 385 8.01 -15.85 -16.78
C ILE A 385 7.99 -16.24 -15.30
N GLY A 386 8.07 -17.54 -14.98
CA GLY A 386 8.08 -18.02 -13.59
C GLY A 386 9.27 -17.49 -12.77
N GLY A 387 10.40 -17.23 -13.43
CA GLY A 387 11.56 -16.58 -12.84
C GLY A 387 12.84 -16.81 -13.66
N GLY A 388 13.94 -17.08 -12.96
CA GLY A 388 15.25 -17.31 -13.62
C GLY A 388 16.02 -16.02 -13.90
N TRP A 389 16.90 -16.05 -14.90
CA TRP A 389 17.73 -14.90 -15.26
C TRP A 389 17.75 -14.64 -16.78
N ALA A 390 17.47 -13.41 -17.20
CA ALA A 390 17.59 -12.95 -18.59
C ALA A 390 16.70 -13.73 -19.58
N ASN A 391 15.49 -14.10 -19.15
CA ASN A 391 14.48 -14.67 -20.03
C ASN A 391 13.64 -13.55 -20.67
N ASN A 392 13.18 -13.74 -21.91
CA ASN A 392 12.42 -12.77 -22.70
C ASN A 392 11.21 -13.43 -23.36
N ILE A 393 10.06 -12.74 -23.39
CA ILE A 393 8.88 -13.17 -24.16
C ILE A 393 8.39 -11.97 -24.97
N ASP A 394 8.30 -12.13 -26.30
CA ASP A 394 7.63 -11.20 -27.22
C ASP A 394 6.28 -11.76 -27.74
N GLY A 395 6.16 -13.09 -27.86
CA GLY A 395 4.92 -13.72 -28.37
C GLY A 395 3.83 -13.85 -27.31
N GLN A 396 2.57 -13.59 -27.69
CA GLN A 396 1.42 -13.63 -26.78
C GLN A 396 1.17 -15.04 -26.22
N SER A 397 0.59 -15.12 -25.02
CA SER A 397 0.22 -16.37 -24.34
C SER A 397 1.37 -17.38 -24.20
N SER A 398 2.62 -16.90 -24.11
CA SER A 398 3.80 -17.75 -24.00
C SER A 398 4.31 -17.87 -22.56
N VAL A 399 5.00 -18.97 -22.25
CA VAL A 399 5.40 -19.31 -20.88
C VAL A 399 6.85 -19.80 -20.79
N ILE A 400 7.63 -19.17 -19.91
CA ILE A 400 8.96 -19.61 -19.50
C ILE A 400 8.93 -19.88 -17.99
N PRO A 401 8.82 -21.14 -17.50
CA PRO A 401 8.72 -21.41 -16.06
C PRO A 401 10.00 -21.03 -15.28
N GLY A 402 11.13 -20.85 -15.95
CA GLY A 402 12.40 -20.44 -15.36
C GLY A 402 13.58 -20.71 -16.31
N GLY A 403 14.75 -20.95 -15.73
CA GLY A 403 15.98 -21.16 -16.52
C GLY A 403 16.70 -19.85 -16.83
N ARG A 404 17.52 -19.83 -17.87
CA ARG A 404 18.35 -18.65 -18.21
C ARG A 404 18.50 -18.45 -19.71
N GLY A 405 18.30 -17.22 -20.17
CA GLY A 405 18.64 -16.80 -21.53
C GLY A 405 17.68 -17.29 -22.62
N LEU A 406 16.46 -17.72 -22.28
CA LEU A 406 15.49 -18.14 -23.30
C LEU A 406 14.66 -16.95 -23.78
N THR A 407 14.50 -16.84 -25.09
CA THR A 407 13.64 -15.87 -25.76
C THR A 407 12.56 -16.60 -26.58
N LEU A 408 11.28 -16.27 -26.34
CA LEU A 408 10.14 -16.76 -27.14
C LEU A 408 9.55 -15.58 -27.93
N ASN A 409 9.85 -15.51 -29.24
CA ASN A 409 9.45 -14.41 -30.11
C ASN A 409 8.02 -14.52 -30.65
N ALA A 410 7.42 -15.71 -30.61
CA ALA A 410 6.18 -16.02 -31.31
C ALA A 410 5.17 -16.73 -30.38
N ASP A 411 3.90 -16.55 -30.68
CA ASP A 411 2.79 -16.83 -29.76
C ASP A 411 2.68 -18.30 -29.30
N ARG A 412 1.98 -18.49 -28.18
CA ARG A 412 1.49 -19.78 -27.66
C ARG A 412 2.60 -20.81 -27.42
N SER A 413 3.80 -20.33 -27.10
CA SER A 413 4.98 -21.19 -26.92
C SER A 413 5.29 -21.42 -25.43
N PHE A 414 5.75 -22.63 -25.09
CA PHE A 414 6.22 -23.01 -23.76
C PHE A 414 7.69 -23.39 -23.82
N GLY A 415 8.53 -22.88 -22.92
CA GLY A 415 9.95 -23.20 -23.00
C GLY A 415 10.78 -23.07 -21.74
N PHE A 416 11.70 -24.01 -21.55
CA PHE A 416 12.71 -23.98 -20.47
C PHE A 416 14.12 -24.15 -21.05
N LEU A 417 15.09 -23.40 -20.52
CA LEU A 417 16.49 -23.44 -20.95
C LEU A 417 17.43 -23.58 -19.75
N ALA A 418 18.06 -24.75 -19.62
CA ALA A 418 18.90 -25.13 -18.49
C ALA A 418 20.35 -24.60 -18.61
N ASN A 419 20.52 -23.31 -18.87
CA ASN A 419 21.82 -22.70 -19.10
C ASN A 419 22.62 -22.38 -17.82
N ALA A 420 23.84 -22.90 -17.75
CA ALA A 420 24.87 -22.46 -16.81
C ALA A 420 25.63 -21.19 -17.28
N ASP A 421 25.73 -20.98 -18.60
CA ASP A 421 26.52 -19.93 -19.26
C ASP A 421 25.65 -19.04 -20.17
N SER A 422 26.24 -18.17 -21.00
CA SER A 422 25.52 -17.23 -21.89
C SER A 422 25.18 -17.82 -23.28
N ASN A 423 24.71 -19.06 -23.31
CA ASN A 423 24.28 -19.73 -24.55
C ASN A 423 22.79 -19.47 -24.80
N ASP A 424 22.43 -18.19 -24.83
CA ASP A 424 21.05 -17.72 -24.93
C ASP A 424 20.40 -18.24 -26.23
N MET A 425 19.11 -18.60 -26.17
CA MET A 425 18.38 -19.27 -27.25
C MET A 425 17.14 -18.47 -27.61
N THR A 426 16.83 -18.36 -28.91
CA THR A 426 15.64 -17.67 -29.42
C THR A 426 14.80 -18.62 -30.25
N ILE A 427 13.52 -18.75 -29.92
CA ILE A 427 12.52 -19.49 -30.71
C ILE A 427 11.63 -18.47 -31.41
N SER A 428 11.50 -18.57 -32.73
CA SER A 428 10.71 -17.62 -33.55
C SER A 428 9.50 -18.25 -34.27
N GLU A 429 9.19 -19.50 -33.95
CA GLU A 429 8.01 -20.21 -34.44
C GLU A 429 6.93 -20.24 -33.35
N SER A 430 5.66 -20.09 -33.72
CA SER A 430 4.53 -20.21 -32.79
C SER A 430 4.26 -21.67 -32.41
N ASP A 431 3.50 -21.86 -31.32
CA ASP A 431 2.99 -23.17 -30.89
C ASP A 431 4.10 -24.19 -30.55
N VAL A 432 5.28 -23.71 -30.11
CA VAL A 432 6.44 -24.56 -29.80
C VAL A 432 6.53 -24.88 -28.30
N ALA A 433 6.72 -26.16 -27.98
CA ALA A 433 7.19 -26.61 -26.67
C ALA A 433 8.69 -26.97 -26.72
N ILE A 434 9.55 -26.26 -25.97
CA ILE A 434 11.02 -26.44 -26.01
C ILE A 434 11.64 -26.74 -24.64
N PHE A 435 12.57 -27.70 -24.61
CA PHE A 435 13.42 -28.01 -23.46
C PHE A 435 14.89 -27.94 -23.89
N GLY A 436 15.46 -26.73 -23.83
CA GLY A 436 16.84 -26.46 -24.24
C GLY A 436 17.86 -26.85 -23.17
N ASN A 437 18.92 -27.55 -23.58
CA ASN A 437 20.04 -27.98 -22.73
C ASN A 437 19.62 -28.81 -21.49
N ALA A 438 18.44 -29.43 -21.54
CA ALA A 438 17.84 -30.21 -20.46
C ALA A 438 17.51 -31.63 -20.96
N ASN A 439 17.68 -32.62 -20.08
CA ASN A 439 17.19 -33.98 -20.34
C ASN A 439 15.69 -34.05 -19.99
N LEU A 440 14.85 -34.47 -20.93
CA LEU A 440 13.43 -34.74 -20.67
C LEU A 440 13.27 -36.19 -20.20
N TRP A 441 13.10 -36.40 -18.90
CA TRP A 441 12.89 -37.73 -18.31
C TRP A 441 11.39 -37.98 -18.11
N LEU A 442 10.86 -38.98 -18.81
CA LEU A 442 9.50 -39.48 -18.61
C LEU A 442 9.58 -40.81 -17.86
N ALA A 443 9.40 -40.76 -16.55
CA ALA A 443 9.65 -41.88 -15.65
C ALA A 443 8.36 -42.41 -15.00
N ASN A 444 8.37 -43.69 -14.63
CA ASN A 444 7.29 -44.30 -13.86
C ASN A 444 7.84 -45.20 -12.73
N ASN A 445 7.11 -45.25 -11.61
CA ASN A 445 7.39 -46.10 -10.46
C ASN A 445 6.18 -46.94 -9.98
N THR A 446 5.07 -46.97 -10.73
CA THR A 446 3.85 -47.73 -10.38
C THR A 446 3.89 -49.21 -10.74
N GLY A 447 4.93 -49.66 -11.47
CA GLY A 447 5.02 -51.03 -12.00
C GLY A 447 4.21 -51.28 -13.28
N THR A 448 3.51 -50.26 -13.82
CA THR A 448 2.91 -50.30 -15.16
C THR A 448 3.83 -49.62 -16.18
N PRO A 449 3.70 -49.92 -17.49
CA PRO A 449 4.26 -49.08 -18.54
C PRO A 449 3.77 -47.63 -18.46
N SER A 450 4.50 -46.72 -19.09
CA SER A 450 4.09 -45.34 -19.37
C SER A 450 4.37 -45.01 -20.83
N GLN A 451 3.59 -44.09 -21.39
CA GLN A 451 3.56 -43.84 -22.82
C GLN A 451 3.40 -42.36 -23.18
N ILE A 452 4.04 -41.94 -24.27
CA ILE A 452 3.75 -40.69 -24.99
C ILE A 452 2.67 -41.00 -26.03
N ARG A 453 1.63 -40.18 -26.14
CA ARG A 453 0.55 -40.34 -27.12
C ARG A 453 0.46 -39.15 -28.06
N PHE A 454 0.33 -39.45 -29.35
CA PHE A 454 0.06 -38.52 -30.45
C PHE A 454 -1.32 -38.86 -31.00
N TYR A 455 -2.33 -38.12 -30.52
CA TYR A 455 -3.72 -38.28 -30.95
C TYR A 455 -3.93 -37.80 -32.39
N GLU A 456 -4.96 -38.32 -33.06
CA GLU A 456 -5.40 -37.81 -34.35
C GLU A 456 -5.89 -36.35 -34.28
N SER A 457 -6.06 -35.71 -35.44
CA SER A 457 -6.58 -34.34 -35.53
C SER A 457 -8.01 -34.24 -35.00
N ASN A 458 -8.23 -33.40 -34.00
CA ASN A 458 -9.52 -33.14 -33.39
C ASN A 458 -9.80 -31.63 -33.36
N SER A 459 -11.00 -31.23 -33.74
CA SER A 459 -11.43 -29.82 -33.82
C SER A 459 -12.70 -29.52 -33.02
N THR A 460 -13.05 -30.38 -32.05
CA THR A 460 -14.26 -30.23 -31.22
C THR A 460 -13.95 -29.59 -29.87
N THR A 461 -14.74 -28.61 -29.47
CA THR A 461 -14.64 -27.98 -28.14
C THR A 461 -15.29 -28.87 -27.09
N GLY A 462 -14.54 -29.27 -26.06
CA GLY A 462 -15.06 -30.10 -24.97
C GLY A 462 -13.95 -30.88 -24.26
N PRO A 463 -14.31 -31.93 -23.49
CA PRO A 463 -13.35 -32.87 -22.93
C PRO A 463 -12.49 -33.52 -24.03
N PHE A 464 -11.17 -33.47 -23.87
CA PHE A 464 -10.21 -34.11 -24.76
C PHE A 464 -9.61 -35.36 -24.08
N PRO A 465 -9.39 -36.47 -24.81
CA PRO A 465 -9.72 -36.66 -26.22
C PRO A 465 -11.20 -37.04 -26.42
N SER A 466 -11.78 -36.71 -27.58
CA SER A 466 -13.16 -37.11 -27.95
C SER A 466 -13.22 -38.43 -28.74
N THR A 467 -12.06 -38.99 -29.10
CA THR A 467 -11.87 -40.31 -29.74
C THR A 467 -10.64 -40.98 -29.11
N ASP A 468 -10.61 -42.31 -29.06
CA ASP A 468 -9.48 -43.05 -28.46
C ASP A 468 -8.32 -43.31 -29.45
N TYR A 469 -8.28 -42.62 -30.59
CA TYR A 469 -7.31 -42.88 -31.66
C TYR A 469 -6.02 -42.06 -31.49
N TYR A 470 -4.91 -42.77 -31.29
CA TYR A 470 -3.56 -42.21 -31.17
C TYR A 470 -2.47 -43.19 -31.63
N ILE A 471 -1.32 -42.65 -31.98
CA ILE A 471 -0.04 -43.38 -32.09
C ILE A 471 0.70 -43.17 -30.76
N SER A 472 1.29 -44.21 -30.18
CA SER A 472 2.06 -44.09 -28.93
C SER A 472 3.43 -44.75 -28.97
N PHE A 473 4.31 -44.22 -28.12
CA PHE A 473 5.57 -44.86 -27.74
C PHE A 473 5.44 -45.25 -26.27
N GLU A 474 5.54 -46.53 -25.96
CA GLU A 474 5.36 -47.10 -24.63
C GLU A 474 6.61 -47.86 -24.20
N ALA A 475 7.10 -47.60 -22.99
CA ALA A 475 8.24 -48.31 -22.42
C ALA A 475 7.75 -49.59 -21.70
N PRO A 476 8.04 -50.80 -22.22
CA PRO A 476 7.67 -52.05 -21.54
C PRO A 476 8.55 -52.28 -20.30
N PRO A 477 8.26 -53.29 -19.46
CA PRO A 477 9.19 -53.72 -18.42
C PRO A 477 10.53 -54.15 -19.04
N LEU A 478 11.63 -53.49 -18.66
CA LEU A 478 12.98 -53.79 -19.14
C LEU A 478 13.80 -54.53 -18.08
N GLY A 479 14.69 -55.41 -18.55
CA GLY A 479 15.66 -56.14 -17.71
C GLY A 479 17.05 -55.49 -17.62
N ASP A 480 17.36 -54.58 -18.53
CA ASP A 480 18.56 -53.75 -18.54
C ASP A 480 18.26 -52.38 -19.18
N THR A 481 19.26 -51.52 -19.37
CA THR A 481 19.07 -50.24 -20.08
C THR A 481 18.88 -50.47 -21.58
N ILE A 482 18.25 -49.53 -22.30
CA ILE A 482 18.31 -49.50 -23.77
C ILE A 482 18.49 -48.05 -24.22
N GLU A 483 19.60 -47.75 -24.88
CA GLU A 483 19.93 -46.42 -25.41
C GLU A 483 19.91 -46.44 -26.94
N TYR A 484 19.05 -45.61 -27.55
CA TYR A 484 18.96 -45.48 -29.01
C TYR A 484 19.70 -44.22 -29.50
N VAL A 485 20.76 -44.42 -30.28
CA VAL A 485 21.55 -43.32 -30.86
C VAL A 485 21.14 -43.10 -32.32
N LEU A 486 20.69 -41.89 -32.65
CA LEU A 486 20.24 -41.52 -34.00
C LEU A 486 21.43 -41.29 -34.97
N PRO A 487 21.22 -41.46 -36.29
CA PRO A 487 22.26 -41.16 -37.28
C PRO A 487 22.56 -39.66 -37.36
N ALA A 488 23.84 -39.30 -37.48
CA ALA A 488 24.29 -37.90 -37.54
C ALA A 488 24.04 -37.18 -38.89
N SER A 489 23.30 -37.78 -39.81
CA SER A 489 23.00 -37.23 -41.14
C SER A 489 21.58 -37.59 -41.59
N LYS A 490 21.05 -36.86 -42.58
CA LYS A 490 19.80 -37.18 -43.26
C LYS A 490 20.00 -38.37 -44.23
N PRO A 491 18.93 -39.09 -44.63
CA PRO A 491 19.07 -40.11 -45.68
C PRO A 491 19.51 -39.47 -47.00
N THR A 492 20.26 -40.25 -47.79
CA THR A 492 20.84 -39.86 -49.07
C THR A 492 19.91 -40.17 -50.24
N GLN A 493 19.01 -41.13 -50.09
CA GLN A 493 18.08 -41.59 -51.12
C GLN A 493 16.66 -41.79 -50.55
N ALA A 494 15.65 -41.71 -51.43
CA ALA A 494 14.28 -42.05 -51.07
C ALA A 494 14.15 -43.57 -50.84
N GLY A 495 13.46 -43.98 -49.77
CA GLY A 495 13.30 -45.39 -49.40
C GLY A 495 14.33 -45.92 -48.39
N GLU A 496 15.25 -45.08 -47.90
CA GLU A 496 16.10 -45.43 -46.75
C GLU A 496 15.30 -45.30 -45.43
N VAL A 497 15.45 -46.29 -44.54
CA VAL A 497 14.81 -46.33 -43.23
C VAL A 497 15.85 -46.44 -42.12
N LEU A 498 15.48 -46.11 -40.88
CA LEU A 498 16.33 -46.33 -39.71
C LEU A 498 16.45 -47.83 -39.43
N LYS A 499 17.69 -48.32 -39.36
CA LYS A 499 18.05 -49.72 -39.04
C LYS A 499 19.10 -49.76 -37.95
N VAL A 500 19.12 -50.82 -37.16
CA VAL A 500 20.20 -51.07 -36.20
C VAL A 500 21.50 -51.35 -36.95
N SER A 501 22.51 -50.49 -36.76
CA SER A 501 23.86 -50.69 -37.32
C SER A 501 24.74 -51.53 -36.40
N SER A 502 24.56 -51.38 -35.08
CA SER A 502 25.31 -52.10 -34.06
C SER A 502 24.58 -52.10 -32.72
N VAL A 503 24.83 -53.14 -31.94
CA VAL A 503 24.44 -53.26 -30.53
C VAL A 503 25.73 -53.51 -29.73
N ASN A 504 26.04 -52.63 -28.77
CA ASN A 504 27.22 -52.74 -27.92
C ASN A 504 26.80 -52.65 -26.45
N GLY A 505 26.53 -53.81 -25.85
CA GLY A 505 25.72 -53.87 -24.63
C GLY A 505 24.33 -53.29 -24.91
N ASP A 506 23.91 -52.37 -24.05
CA ASP A 506 22.59 -51.71 -24.10
C ASP A 506 22.47 -50.59 -25.14
N ILE A 507 23.59 -50.21 -25.77
CA ILE A 507 23.63 -49.10 -26.72
C ILE A 507 23.34 -49.63 -28.13
N VAL A 508 22.21 -49.18 -28.68
CA VAL A 508 21.72 -49.48 -30.03
C VAL A 508 21.97 -48.27 -30.94
N THR A 509 22.93 -48.38 -31.84
CA THR A 509 23.19 -47.32 -32.84
C THR A 509 22.33 -47.54 -34.07
N LEU A 510 21.66 -46.48 -34.54
CA LEU A 510 20.84 -46.51 -35.75
C LEU A 510 21.57 -45.87 -36.93
N THR A 511 21.36 -46.41 -38.13
CA THR A 511 21.81 -45.86 -39.42
C THR A 511 20.64 -45.78 -40.40
N TRP A 512 20.76 -44.91 -41.40
CA TRP A 512 19.94 -45.03 -42.62
C TRP A 512 20.43 -46.22 -43.44
N GLY A 513 19.49 -46.93 -44.07
CA GLY A 513 19.79 -47.95 -45.07
C GLY A 513 18.54 -48.34 -45.85
N THR A 514 18.72 -48.75 -47.11
CA THR A 514 17.61 -49.18 -47.97
C THR A 514 16.89 -50.40 -47.40
N ASP A 515 15.56 -50.43 -47.55
CA ASP A 515 14.83 -51.63 -47.17
C ASP A 515 14.94 -52.74 -48.21
N ASN A 516 15.84 -53.68 -47.97
CA ASN A 516 16.18 -54.75 -48.91
C ASN A 516 15.19 -55.92 -48.86
N THR A 517 13.92 -55.66 -48.52
CA THR A 517 12.82 -56.64 -48.49
C THR A 517 12.42 -57.13 -49.88
N THR A 518 12.97 -56.53 -50.96
CA THR A 518 12.96 -57.09 -52.32
C THR A 518 14.11 -58.05 -52.61
N ALA A 519 15.17 -58.10 -51.80
CA ALA A 519 16.29 -59.03 -51.96
C ALA A 519 16.09 -60.38 -51.22
N GLY A 520 14.96 -60.55 -50.54
CA GLY A 520 14.51 -61.81 -49.90
C GLY A 520 13.36 -62.49 -50.65
N ARG A 521 13.22 -62.28 -51.96
CA ARG A 521 12.32 -63.07 -52.83
C ARG A 521 13.09 -63.85 -53.89
N ASP A 522 14.20 -64.45 -53.46
CA ASP A 522 14.62 -65.73 -54.02
C ASP A 522 13.51 -66.76 -53.70
N GLY A 523 13.30 -67.76 -54.57
CA GLY A 523 12.37 -68.86 -54.34
C GLY A 523 12.75 -69.76 -53.15
N SER A 524 13.90 -69.53 -52.51
CA SER A 524 14.35 -70.17 -51.27
C SER A 524 13.38 -70.00 -50.08
N ASP A 525 12.59 -68.94 -50.05
CA ASP A 525 11.66 -68.64 -48.93
C ASP A 525 10.31 -69.37 -49.06
N ILE A 526 10.15 -70.21 -50.09
CA ILE A 526 9.12 -71.25 -50.09
C ILE A 526 9.58 -72.34 -49.10
N PRO A 527 8.83 -72.67 -48.03
CA PRO A 527 9.18 -73.76 -47.15
C PRO A 527 9.43 -75.04 -47.96
N SER A 528 10.50 -75.78 -47.66
CA SER A 528 10.92 -76.99 -48.40
C SER A 528 9.90 -78.15 -48.39
N ALA A 529 8.73 -77.95 -47.78
CA ALA A 529 7.55 -78.79 -47.88
C ALA A 529 6.68 -78.54 -49.14
N ILE A 530 6.94 -77.49 -49.94
CA ILE A 530 6.17 -77.15 -51.18
C ILE A 530 7.09 -77.09 -52.42
N ALA A 531 8.21 -77.83 -52.40
CA ALA A 531 8.96 -78.13 -53.62
C ALA A 531 8.50 -79.50 -54.17
N ALA A 532 7.85 -79.51 -55.33
CA ALA A 532 7.54 -80.76 -56.04
C ALA A 532 8.86 -81.47 -56.39
N PRO A 533 9.10 -82.72 -55.95
CA PRO A 533 10.36 -83.42 -56.22
C PRO A 533 10.65 -83.44 -57.72
N ASP A 534 11.85 -83.04 -58.11
CA ASP A 534 12.29 -83.19 -59.50
C ASP A 534 12.75 -84.64 -59.72
N ASP A 535 11.79 -85.50 -60.03
CA ASP A 535 11.99 -86.92 -60.26
C ASP A 535 12.13 -87.28 -61.75
N GLY A 536 12.31 -86.26 -62.61
CA GLY A 536 12.42 -86.42 -64.06
C GLY A 536 11.09 -86.73 -64.78
N SER A 537 9.95 -86.70 -64.08
CA SER A 537 8.64 -86.77 -64.73
C SER A 537 8.20 -85.40 -65.28
N ASP A 538 7.29 -85.39 -66.26
CA ASP A 538 6.86 -84.16 -66.91
C ASP A 538 6.11 -83.20 -65.96
N VAL A 539 5.97 -81.94 -66.38
CA VAL A 539 5.38 -80.86 -65.58
C VAL A 539 3.96 -81.20 -65.08
N GLU A 540 3.15 -81.88 -65.88
CA GLU A 540 1.80 -82.29 -65.49
C GLU A 540 1.81 -83.38 -64.40
N SER A 541 2.73 -84.35 -64.52
CA SER A 541 2.96 -85.38 -63.48
C SER A 541 3.44 -84.76 -62.16
N ARG A 542 4.35 -83.77 -62.22
CA ARG A 542 4.85 -83.05 -61.03
C ARG A 542 3.75 -82.22 -60.36
N MET A 543 2.92 -81.52 -61.15
CA MET A 543 1.75 -80.78 -60.65
C MET A 543 0.72 -81.69 -59.97
N ARG A 544 0.44 -82.87 -60.53
CA ARG A 544 -0.47 -83.86 -59.92
C ARG A 544 0.03 -84.38 -58.56
N LYS A 545 1.34 -84.56 -58.39
CA LYS A 545 1.94 -84.96 -57.10
C LYS A 545 1.89 -83.84 -56.06
N LEU A 546 2.15 -82.60 -56.47
CA LEU A 546 2.05 -81.41 -55.60
C LEU A 546 0.60 -81.20 -55.11
N ALA A 547 -0.39 -81.35 -56.00
CA ALA A 547 -1.81 -81.28 -55.64
C ALA A 547 -2.23 -82.36 -54.62
N ALA A 548 -1.64 -83.57 -54.71
CA ALA A 548 -1.89 -84.64 -53.75
C ALA A 548 -1.26 -84.39 -52.36
N GLN A 549 -0.15 -83.65 -52.29
CA GLN A 549 0.47 -83.26 -51.00
C GLN A 549 -0.28 -82.12 -50.30
N LEU A 550 -0.93 -81.22 -51.05
CA LEU A 550 -1.58 -80.02 -50.51
C LEU A 550 -3.01 -80.24 -49.98
N GLY A 551 -3.61 -81.42 -50.17
CA GLY A 551 -4.90 -81.78 -49.57
C GLY A 551 -6.09 -80.88 -49.95
N ALA A 552 -5.97 -80.11 -51.04
CA ALA A 552 -6.95 -79.10 -51.43
C ALA A 552 -8.17 -79.71 -52.13
N GLY A 553 -9.37 -79.38 -51.64
CA GLY A 553 -10.64 -79.88 -52.16
C GLY A 553 -11.06 -79.32 -53.53
N GLU A 554 -12.17 -79.86 -54.05
CA GLU A 554 -12.79 -79.63 -55.38
C GLU A 554 -12.63 -78.21 -55.98
N GLN A 555 -12.73 -77.16 -55.16
CA GLN A 555 -12.75 -75.76 -55.61
C GLN A 555 -11.45 -75.28 -56.27
N LEU A 556 -10.27 -75.80 -55.86
CA LEU A 556 -9.01 -75.45 -56.53
C LEU A 556 -8.93 -76.10 -57.93
N ARG A 557 -9.59 -77.25 -58.08
CA ARG A 557 -9.60 -78.07 -59.31
C ARG A 557 -10.41 -77.40 -60.42
N GLU A 558 -11.55 -76.77 -60.09
CA GLU A 558 -12.31 -75.94 -61.03
C GLU A 558 -11.55 -74.67 -61.45
N ALA A 559 -10.86 -74.01 -60.52
CA ALA A 559 -10.08 -72.81 -60.81
C ALA A 559 -8.91 -73.09 -61.77
N GLN A 560 -8.19 -74.19 -61.57
CA GLN A 560 -7.08 -74.59 -62.45
C GLN A 560 -7.56 -75.05 -63.83
N MET A 561 -8.68 -75.79 -63.93
CA MET A 561 -9.27 -76.17 -65.22
C MET A 561 -9.68 -74.95 -66.06
N LYS A 562 -10.32 -73.94 -65.45
CA LYS A 562 -10.66 -72.68 -66.13
C LYS A 562 -9.43 -71.92 -66.62
N TRP A 563 -8.33 -71.92 -65.86
CA TRP A 563 -7.10 -71.25 -66.26
C TRP A 563 -6.44 -71.95 -67.46
N ILE A 564 -6.50 -73.29 -67.52
CA ILE A 564 -6.01 -74.09 -68.65
C ILE A 564 -6.89 -73.91 -69.90
N GLU A 565 -8.22 -73.88 -69.80
CA GLU A 565 -9.11 -73.56 -70.93
C GLU A 565 -8.85 -72.14 -71.49
N THR A 566 -8.58 -71.18 -70.61
CA THR A 566 -8.26 -69.80 -71.02
C THR A 566 -6.94 -69.76 -71.80
N LEU A 567 -5.90 -70.42 -71.30
CA LEU A 567 -4.58 -70.50 -71.94
C LEU A 567 -4.60 -71.24 -73.29
N ASP A 568 -5.36 -72.33 -73.44
CA ASP A 568 -5.45 -73.01 -74.75
C ASP A 568 -6.23 -72.17 -75.76
N THR A 569 -7.27 -71.45 -75.32
CA THR A 569 -8.00 -70.50 -76.18
C THR A 569 -7.08 -69.36 -76.66
N GLU A 570 -6.25 -68.83 -75.77
CA GLU A 570 -5.28 -67.77 -76.07
C GLU A 570 -4.13 -68.27 -76.98
N MET A 571 -3.65 -69.51 -76.77
CA MET A 571 -2.70 -70.17 -77.66
C MET A 571 -3.27 -70.48 -79.06
N GLN A 572 -4.56 -70.87 -79.17
CA GLN A 572 -5.19 -71.06 -80.47
C GLN A 572 -5.42 -69.74 -81.20
N TRP A 573 -5.72 -68.65 -80.48
CA TRP A 573 -5.79 -67.30 -81.06
C TRP A 573 -4.42 -66.83 -81.59
N LEU A 574 -3.34 -67.00 -80.82
CA LEU A 574 -1.97 -66.67 -81.26
C LEU A 574 -1.52 -67.51 -82.46
N LYS A 575 -1.91 -68.80 -82.53
CA LYS A 575 -1.66 -69.67 -83.70
C LYS A 575 -2.41 -69.20 -84.95
N GLN A 576 -3.62 -68.63 -84.82
CA GLN A 576 -4.35 -68.03 -85.96
C GLN A 576 -3.75 -66.70 -86.42
N GLN A 577 -3.04 -65.97 -85.57
CA GLN A 577 -2.36 -64.70 -85.94
C GLN A 577 -0.94 -64.88 -86.48
N GLY A 578 -0.44 -66.12 -86.61
CA GLY A 578 0.85 -66.41 -87.26
C GLY A 578 2.09 -66.00 -86.47
N ALA A 579 1.94 -65.61 -85.20
CA ALA A 579 3.04 -65.21 -84.33
C ALA A 579 3.47 -66.36 -83.40
N VAL A 580 4.22 -67.32 -83.92
CA VAL A 580 4.92 -68.35 -83.12
C VAL A 580 6.41 -68.28 -83.42
N PRO A 581 7.25 -67.78 -82.49
CA PRO A 581 8.70 -67.99 -82.55
C PRO A 581 8.97 -69.49 -82.36
N THR A 582 9.54 -70.14 -83.36
CA THR A 582 10.01 -71.53 -83.22
C THR A 582 11.22 -71.61 -82.31
N SER A 583 11.30 -72.70 -81.56
CA SER A 583 12.28 -72.94 -80.49
C SER A 583 13.74 -72.98 -80.96
N GLU A 584 14.43 -71.85 -80.90
CA GLU A 584 15.90 -71.77 -80.81
C GLU A 584 16.30 -70.35 -80.37
N GLY A 585 17.02 -70.20 -79.25
CA GLY A 585 17.60 -68.91 -78.82
C GLY A 585 17.09 -68.31 -77.50
N ILE A 586 17.22 -69.03 -76.38
CA ILE A 586 17.23 -68.42 -75.03
C ILE A 586 18.43 -68.96 -74.24
N GLU A 587 19.65 -68.57 -74.65
CA GLU A 587 20.83 -68.55 -73.78
C GLU A 587 21.73 -67.35 -74.10
N SER A 588 22.18 -66.66 -73.05
CA SER A 588 23.21 -65.61 -73.00
C SER A 588 22.94 -64.24 -73.66
N LYS A 589 22.96 -63.21 -72.78
CA LYS A 589 23.54 -61.84 -72.87
C LYS A 589 22.64 -60.87 -72.09
N GLU A 590 23.00 -60.48 -70.87
CA GLU A 590 24.06 -59.50 -70.53
C GLU A 590 24.04 -58.21 -71.37
N ASN A 591 23.76 -57.10 -70.68
CA ASN A 591 24.26 -55.73 -70.95
C ASN A 591 24.33 -55.24 -72.40
N VAL A 592 23.28 -54.55 -72.87
CA VAL A 592 23.49 -53.32 -73.67
C VAL A 592 22.56 -52.20 -73.17
N ASN A 593 23.20 -51.08 -72.84
CA ASN A 593 22.63 -49.81 -72.43
C ASN A 593 22.12 -49.02 -73.65
N VAL A 594 20.92 -48.41 -73.57
CA VAL A 594 20.52 -47.33 -74.49
C VAL A 594 19.85 -46.20 -73.70
N GLN A 595 20.62 -45.13 -73.49
CA GLN A 595 20.07 -43.80 -73.28
C GLN A 595 19.57 -43.25 -74.63
N SER A 596 18.43 -42.55 -74.63
CA SER A 596 18.33 -41.12 -75.04
C SER A 596 16.86 -40.72 -75.27
N ALA A 597 16.58 -39.44 -75.06
CA ALA A 597 15.24 -38.86 -75.17
C ALA A 597 14.92 -38.42 -76.62
N GLU A 598 13.62 -38.39 -76.93
CA GLU A 598 12.92 -37.17 -77.35
C GLU A 598 11.61 -37.06 -76.53
#